data_AF-A0AA85FPV2-F1
#
_entry.id   AF-A0AA85FPV2-F1
#
_cell.length_a   1.000
_cell.length_b   1.000
_cell.length_c   1.000
_cell.angle_alpha   90.00
_cell.angle_beta   90.00
_cell.angle_gamma   90.00
#
_symmetry.space_group_name_H-M   'P 1'
#
loop_
_entity.id
_entity.type
_entity.pdbx_description
1 polymer ?
#
loop_
_entity_poly.entity_id
_entity_poly.type
_entity_poly.pdbx_seq_one_letter_code
_entity_poly.pdbx_strand_id
1 'polypeptide(L)'
;MLRYAVCNIKCLKIPILSNCLSTSHSNEPKVYSFTSRLQSLVDKSKNILMNHDPYSPPEDVELRIEALSKELFNLSSSNNNQWKAYRFQNNDEKYKMFTACITEFKHHIANSYLHEINSIEDLINYFMTPVETPDFLYKLTSDAQNNICQLPSNLNIQLEPVRYNPNEDNFFKANAYPGRSTIVSNLAAAKKHPSYRVSRLKRVRVEYEDM
;
A
#
# COMPACT_ATOMS: atom_id res chain seq x y z
N MET A 1 -9.38 58.03 25.55
CA MET A 1 -10.30 56.89 25.34
C MET A 1 -9.72 56.02 24.25
N LEU A 2 -9.15 54.87 24.61
CA LEU A 2 -8.92 53.64 23.83
C LEU A 2 -7.82 52.85 24.55
N ARG A 3 -8.27 51.84 25.31
CA ARG A 3 -7.44 50.86 26.00
C ARG A 3 -7.04 49.80 24.97
N TYR A 4 -5.74 49.63 24.72
CA TYR A 4 -5.24 48.45 24.03
C TYR A 4 -4.91 47.38 25.07
N ALA A 5 -5.60 46.24 24.98
CA ALA A 5 -5.38 45.09 25.83
C ALA A 5 -4.14 44.33 25.35
N VAL A 6 -3.11 44.31 26.17
CA VAL A 6 -1.96 43.41 26.01
C VAL A 6 -2.39 42.03 26.51
N CYS A 7 -2.60 41.08 25.60
CA CYS A 7 -2.86 39.70 25.96
C CYS A 7 -1.55 39.04 26.40
N ASN A 8 -1.35 38.95 27.72
CA ASN A 8 -0.19 38.36 28.35
C ASN A 8 -0.37 36.83 28.37
N ILE A 9 0.14 36.14 27.35
CA ILE A 9 0.10 34.68 27.25
C ILE A 9 1.10 34.12 28.27
N LYS A 10 0.59 33.76 29.45
CA LYS A 10 1.32 32.93 30.41
C LYS A 10 1.60 31.58 29.75
N CYS A 11 2.87 31.33 29.43
CA CYS A 11 3.35 30.01 29.06
C CYS A 11 3.12 29.05 30.23
N LEU A 12 2.01 28.31 30.18
CA LEU A 12 1.79 27.15 31.03
C LEU A 12 2.81 26.08 30.61
N LYS A 13 3.80 25.86 31.48
CA LYS A 13 4.76 24.77 31.42
C LYS A 13 3.99 23.46 31.59
N ILE A 14 3.63 22.83 30.48
CA ILE A 14 3.07 21.48 30.49
C ILE A 14 4.23 20.52 30.78
N PRO A 15 4.20 19.73 31.86
CA PRO A 15 5.20 18.71 32.09
C PRO A 15 5.08 17.67 30.98
N ILE A 16 6.18 17.45 30.26
CA ILE A 16 6.33 16.37 29.30
C ILE A 16 6.30 15.08 30.12
N LEU A 17 5.13 14.47 30.27
CA LEU A 17 5.03 13.10 30.76
C LEU A 17 5.56 12.19 29.65
N SER A 18 6.84 11.85 29.75
CA SER A 18 7.44 10.73 29.06
C SER A 18 6.82 9.44 29.60
N ASN A 19 5.66 9.05 29.08
CA ASN A 19 5.21 7.68 29.19
C ASN A 19 6.03 6.85 28.20
N CYS A 20 7.22 6.47 28.66
CA CYS A 20 7.96 5.36 28.12
C CYS A 20 7.02 4.14 28.10
N LEU A 21 6.83 3.55 26.93
CA LEU A 21 6.40 2.16 26.82
C LEU A 21 7.33 1.35 27.73
N SER A 22 6.82 0.88 28.87
CA SER A 22 7.45 -0.19 29.62
C SER A 22 7.32 -1.46 28.79
N THR A 23 8.17 -1.57 27.78
CA THR A 23 8.51 -2.86 27.22
C THR A 23 9.22 -3.59 28.35
N SER A 24 8.55 -4.56 28.95
CA SER A 24 9.23 -5.57 29.76
C SER A 24 10.23 -6.27 28.84
N HIS A 25 11.46 -5.76 28.80
CA HIS A 25 12.59 -6.48 28.26
C HIS A 25 12.85 -7.65 29.19
N SER A 26 12.21 -8.79 28.92
CA SER A 26 12.86 -10.06 29.20
C SER A 26 14.14 -10.06 28.37
N ASN A 27 15.30 -10.09 29.05
CA ASN A 27 16.62 -10.27 28.43
C ASN A 27 16.79 -11.73 27.99
N GLU A 28 15.81 -12.25 27.24
CA GLU A 28 15.94 -13.52 26.53
C GLU A 28 16.73 -13.23 25.25
N PRO A 29 17.80 -13.99 24.94
CA PRO A 29 18.50 -13.84 23.68
C PRO A 29 17.50 -14.04 22.55
N LYS A 30 17.33 -13.05 21.68
CA LYS A 30 16.49 -13.19 20.47
C LYS A 30 17.15 -14.26 19.59
N VAL A 31 16.70 -15.50 19.73
CA VAL A 31 17.09 -16.61 18.86
C VAL A 31 16.43 -16.37 17.51
N TYR A 32 17.15 -15.70 16.62
CA TYR A 32 16.74 -15.56 15.24
C TYR A 32 16.93 -16.93 14.56
N SER A 33 15.86 -17.73 14.55
CA SER A 33 15.85 -18.99 13.80
C SER A 33 16.10 -18.70 12.31
N PHE A 34 16.90 -19.55 11.67
CA PHE A 34 17.08 -19.55 10.21
C PHE A 34 15.74 -19.58 9.47
N THR A 35 14.75 -20.28 10.04
CA THR A 35 13.39 -20.35 9.50
C THR A 35 12.69 -19.00 9.49
N SER A 36 12.97 -18.10 10.44
CA SER A 36 12.37 -16.76 10.50
C SER A 36 12.75 -15.90 9.29
N ARG A 37 13.96 -16.10 8.74
CA ARG A 37 14.41 -15.39 7.53
C ARG A 37 13.76 -15.93 6.27
N LEU A 38 13.51 -17.24 6.20
CA LEU A 38 12.77 -17.88 5.11
C LEU A 38 11.28 -17.48 5.16
N GLN A 39 10.67 -17.47 6.35
CA GLN A 39 9.30 -17.02 6.57
C GLN A 39 9.12 -15.58 6.08
N SER A 40 10.02 -14.67 6.46
CA SER A 40 9.97 -13.27 6.01
C SER A 40 10.09 -13.11 4.48
N LEU A 41 10.79 -14.01 3.78
CA LEU A 41 10.86 -13.99 2.31
C LEU A 41 9.57 -14.48 1.66
N VAL A 42 8.91 -15.47 2.26
CA VAL A 42 7.56 -15.91 1.85
C VAL A 42 6.56 -14.79 2.10
N ASP A 43 6.60 -14.14 3.26
CA ASP A 43 5.70 -13.03 3.59
C ASP A 43 5.93 -11.80 2.69
N LYS A 44 7.18 -11.58 2.25
CA LYS A 44 7.57 -10.54 1.27
C LYS A 44 7.17 -10.82 -0.17
N SER A 45 6.60 -12.00 -0.49
CA SER A 45 6.01 -12.21 -1.80
C SER A 45 4.74 -11.36 -2.00
N LYS A 46 4.24 -10.73 -0.92
CA LYS A 46 3.35 -9.58 -1.00
C LYS A 46 4.18 -8.32 -1.25
N ASN A 47 3.90 -7.69 -2.37
CA ASN A 47 4.61 -6.57 -2.96
C ASN A 47 4.92 -5.46 -1.93
N ILE A 48 6.16 -5.36 -1.46
CA ILE A 48 6.62 -4.36 -0.46
C ILE A 48 6.40 -2.91 -0.95
N LEU A 49 6.12 -2.74 -2.25
CA LEU A 49 5.96 -1.46 -2.95
C LEU A 49 4.50 -1.07 -3.20
N MET A 50 3.51 -1.93 -2.88
CA MET A 50 2.10 -1.57 -3.02
C MET A 50 1.61 -0.97 -1.71
N ASN A 51 1.19 0.30 -1.75
CA ASN A 51 0.67 1.00 -0.57
C ASN A 51 -0.64 0.39 -0.08
N HIS A 52 -1.43 -0.24 -0.96
CA HIS A 52 -2.65 -0.96 -0.64
C HIS A 52 -2.86 -2.12 -1.60
N ASP A 53 -3.31 -3.26 -1.07
CA ASP A 53 -3.69 -4.42 -1.88
C ASP A 53 -5.06 -4.16 -2.54
N PRO A 54 -5.22 -4.50 -3.84
CA PRO A 54 -6.54 -4.45 -4.47
C PRO A 54 -7.49 -5.41 -3.77
N TYR A 55 -8.73 -4.98 -3.60
CA TYR A 55 -9.76 -5.74 -2.92
C TYR A 55 -11.04 -5.75 -3.75
N SER A 56 -11.53 -6.95 -4.02
CA SER A 56 -12.81 -7.18 -4.68
C SER A 56 -13.77 -7.78 -3.64
N PRO A 57 -14.88 -7.09 -3.32
CA PRO A 57 -15.81 -7.54 -2.30
C PRO A 57 -16.54 -8.80 -2.79
N PRO A 58 -16.61 -9.88 -1.99
CA PRO A 58 -17.47 -11.00 -2.33
C PRO A 58 -18.96 -10.61 -2.19
N GLU A 59 -19.84 -11.27 -2.94
CA GLU A 59 -21.28 -11.01 -2.86
C GLU A 59 -21.84 -11.34 -1.45
N ASP A 60 -21.22 -12.30 -0.76
CA ASP A 60 -21.64 -12.81 0.55
C ASP A 60 -21.05 -12.03 1.75
N VAL A 61 -20.54 -10.80 1.56
CA VAL A 61 -19.95 -10.00 2.67
C VAL A 61 -20.91 -9.87 3.84
N GLU A 62 -22.17 -9.52 3.58
CA GLU A 62 -23.16 -9.32 4.63
C GLU A 62 -23.43 -10.60 5.42
N LEU A 63 -23.58 -11.73 4.73
CA LEU A 63 -23.89 -13.04 5.33
C LEU A 63 -22.73 -13.53 6.22
N ARG A 64 -21.50 -13.33 5.78
CA ARG A 64 -20.30 -13.72 6.54
C ARG A 64 -20.15 -12.85 7.79
N ILE A 65 -20.36 -11.54 7.67
CA ILE A 65 -20.31 -10.64 8.82
C ILE A 65 -21.45 -10.95 9.80
N GLU A 66 -22.64 -11.29 9.31
CA GLU A 66 -23.76 -11.75 10.14
C GLU A 66 -23.37 -13.01 10.93
N ALA A 67 -22.78 -14.02 10.28
CA ALA A 67 -22.32 -15.24 10.93
C ALA A 67 -21.30 -14.96 12.05
N LEU A 68 -20.29 -14.13 11.77
CA LEU A 68 -19.29 -13.72 12.77
C LEU A 68 -19.92 -12.96 13.95
N SER A 69 -20.89 -12.09 13.67
CA SER A 69 -21.59 -11.33 14.70
C SER A 69 -22.41 -12.22 15.64
N LYS A 70 -22.99 -13.30 15.11
CA LYS A 70 -23.67 -14.33 15.91
C LYS A 70 -22.69 -15.09 16.77
N GLU A 71 -21.56 -15.52 16.22
CA GLU A 71 -20.54 -16.30 16.92
C GLU A 71 -19.89 -15.52 18.07
N LEU A 72 -19.59 -14.23 17.85
CA LEU A 72 -18.84 -13.42 18.83
C LEU A 72 -19.73 -12.73 19.86
N PHE A 73 -20.92 -12.26 19.45
CA PHE A 73 -21.76 -11.39 20.28
C PHE A 73 -23.15 -11.97 20.58
N ASN A 74 -23.46 -13.18 20.09
CA ASN A 74 -24.79 -13.80 20.21
C ASN A 74 -25.93 -12.89 19.74
N LEU A 75 -25.66 -12.04 18.74
CA LEU A 75 -26.66 -11.15 18.14
C LEU A 75 -27.67 -12.02 17.36
N SER A 76 -28.85 -12.25 17.94
CA SER A 76 -29.90 -13.04 17.31
C SER A 76 -30.51 -12.29 16.10
N SER A 77 -30.57 -12.94 14.93
CA SER A 77 -31.24 -12.42 13.72
C SER A 77 -32.76 -12.31 13.83
N SER A 78 -33.34 -12.58 15.00
CA SER A 78 -34.78 -12.72 15.17
C SER A 78 -35.58 -11.44 14.93
N ASN A 79 -34.97 -10.25 14.86
CA ASN A 79 -35.69 -8.99 14.71
C ASN A 79 -35.04 -8.04 13.67
N ASN A 80 -35.70 -7.90 12.52
CA ASN A 80 -35.72 -6.71 11.64
C ASN A 80 -34.40 -5.96 11.41
N ASN A 81 -33.34 -6.63 10.91
CA ASN A 81 -32.05 -5.98 10.58
C ASN A 81 -31.40 -5.17 11.72
N GLN A 82 -31.88 -5.28 12.98
CA GLN A 82 -31.40 -4.47 14.09
C GLN A 82 -29.95 -4.80 14.47
N TRP A 83 -29.46 -5.99 14.08
CA TRP A 83 -28.08 -6.39 14.27
C TRP A 83 -27.09 -5.50 13.49
N LYS A 84 -27.46 -4.97 12.31
CA LYS A 84 -26.61 -4.06 11.54
C LYS A 84 -26.38 -2.74 12.29
N ALA A 85 -27.42 -2.24 12.96
CA ALA A 85 -27.37 -1.03 13.77
C ALA A 85 -26.65 -1.21 15.13
N TYR A 86 -26.16 -2.42 15.44
CA TYR A 86 -25.42 -2.66 16.67
C TYR A 86 -24.12 -1.83 16.70
N ARG A 87 -23.96 -1.05 17.77
CA ARG A 87 -22.80 -0.21 18.01
C ARG A 87 -21.86 -0.87 19.01
N PHE A 88 -20.57 -0.97 18.66
CA PHE A 88 -19.55 -1.53 19.54
C PHE A 88 -19.42 -0.68 20.81
N GLN A 89 -19.45 -1.31 21.98
CA GLN A 89 -19.34 -0.61 23.26
C GLN A 89 -17.88 -0.58 23.74
N ASN A 90 -17.17 -1.68 23.53
CA ASN A 90 -15.80 -1.86 24.00
C ASN A 90 -14.80 -1.95 22.84
N ASN A 91 -13.58 -1.46 23.07
CA ASN A 91 -12.48 -1.61 22.10
C ASN A 91 -12.10 -3.09 21.90
N ASP A 92 -12.25 -3.92 22.93
CA ASP A 92 -11.95 -5.36 22.86
C ASP A 92 -12.92 -6.11 21.94
N GLU A 93 -14.20 -5.74 21.95
CA GLU A 93 -15.22 -6.27 21.04
C GLU A 93 -14.88 -5.90 19.59
N LYS A 94 -14.56 -4.63 19.36
CA LYS A 94 -14.14 -4.10 18.07
C LYS A 94 -12.91 -4.83 17.53
N TYR A 95 -11.90 -5.03 18.38
CA TYR A 95 -10.67 -5.72 18.02
C TYR A 95 -10.93 -7.18 17.60
N LYS A 96 -11.75 -7.91 18.38
CA LYS A 96 -12.11 -9.31 18.05
C LYS A 96 -12.85 -9.40 16.72
N MET A 97 -13.83 -8.54 16.50
CA MET A 97 -14.59 -8.51 15.25
C MET A 97 -13.69 -8.18 14.06
N PHE A 98 -12.87 -7.13 14.17
CA PHE A 98 -11.99 -6.70 13.08
C PHE A 98 -10.96 -7.77 12.75
N THR A 99 -10.40 -8.43 13.76
CA THR A 99 -9.44 -9.52 13.54
C THR A 99 -10.09 -10.68 12.78
N ALA A 100 -11.31 -11.07 13.16
CA ALA A 100 -12.06 -12.12 12.46
C ALA A 100 -12.36 -11.73 11.00
N CYS A 101 -12.83 -10.51 10.75
CA CYS A 101 -13.07 -10.01 9.38
C CYS A 101 -11.79 -9.97 8.53
N ILE A 102 -10.67 -9.51 9.10
CA ILE A 102 -9.38 -9.46 8.39
C ILE A 102 -8.95 -10.88 8.00
N THR A 103 -9.15 -11.88 8.86
CA THR A 103 -8.82 -13.27 8.53
C THR A 103 -9.75 -13.85 7.46
N GLU A 104 -11.04 -13.52 7.50
CA GLU A 104 -12.06 -14.00 6.57
C GLU A 104 -11.93 -13.40 5.17
N PHE A 105 -11.79 -12.08 5.06
CA PHE A 105 -11.72 -11.36 3.79
C PHE A 105 -10.30 -11.16 3.27
N LYS A 106 -9.28 -11.48 4.09
CA LYS A 106 -7.86 -11.24 3.79
C LYS A 106 -7.56 -9.78 3.43
N HIS A 107 -8.39 -8.86 3.90
CA HIS A 107 -8.29 -7.42 3.65
C HIS A 107 -8.12 -6.67 4.98
N HIS A 108 -7.11 -5.81 5.05
CA HIS A 108 -6.77 -5.08 6.25
C HIS A 108 -7.57 -3.79 6.39
N ILE A 109 -7.99 -3.47 7.61
CA ILE A 109 -8.64 -2.20 7.94
C ILE A 109 -7.57 -1.14 8.20
N ALA A 110 -7.62 -0.01 7.49
CA ALA A 110 -6.67 1.07 7.68
C ALA A 110 -6.91 1.85 8.99
N ASN A 111 -5.83 2.26 9.65
CA ASN A 111 -5.87 2.97 10.93
C ASN A 111 -6.69 4.27 10.90
N SER A 112 -6.72 4.95 9.75
CA SER A 112 -7.53 6.14 9.53
C SER A 112 -9.03 5.85 9.70
N TYR A 113 -9.52 4.70 9.25
CA TYR A 113 -10.94 4.36 9.31
C TYR A 113 -11.39 3.75 10.64
N LEU A 114 -10.44 3.37 11.52
CA LEU A 114 -10.76 2.72 12.79
C LEU A 114 -11.67 3.56 13.68
N HIS A 115 -11.60 4.89 13.63
CA HIS A 115 -12.45 5.76 14.45
C HIS A 115 -13.84 6.01 13.83
N GLU A 116 -13.96 5.84 12.52
CA GLU A 116 -15.21 6.03 11.77
C GLU A 116 -16.13 4.82 11.94
N ILE A 117 -15.57 3.61 11.91
CA ILE A 117 -16.31 2.35 12.02
C ILE A 117 -16.77 2.15 13.47
N ASN A 118 -18.03 2.46 13.79
CA ASN A 118 -18.56 2.32 15.15
C ASN A 118 -19.71 1.33 15.24
N SER A 119 -20.37 1.04 14.13
CA SER A 119 -21.43 0.04 14.00
C SER A 119 -21.03 -1.11 13.09
N ILE A 120 -21.82 -2.19 13.13
CA ILE A 120 -21.67 -3.31 12.19
C ILE A 120 -22.02 -2.87 10.76
N GLU A 121 -22.98 -1.96 10.59
CA GLU A 121 -23.31 -1.37 9.30
C GLU A 121 -22.11 -0.63 8.67
N ASP A 122 -21.40 0.18 9.44
CA ASP A 122 -20.18 0.86 8.97
C ASP A 122 -19.11 -0.16 8.51
N LEU A 123 -19.00 -1.28 9.23
CA LEU A 123 -18.07 -2.35 8.91
C LEU A 123 -18.47 -3.08 7.62
N ILE A 124 -19.76 -3.35 7.43
CA ILE A 124 -20.28 -3.93 6.18
C ILE A 124 -19.98 -2.99 5.02
N ASN A 125 -20.27 -1.70 5.17
CA ASN A 125 -20.00 -0.69 4.15
C ASN A 125 -18.51 -0.66 3.78
N TYR A 126 -17.61 -0.74 4.76
CA TYR A 126 -16.17 -0.79 4.52
C TYR A 126 -15.73 -2.02 3.70
N PHE A 127 -16.27 -3.22 4.00
CA PHE A 127 -15.92 -4.43 3.27
C PHE A 127 -16.71 -4.62 1.97
N MET A 128 -17.76 -3.83 1.74
CA MET A 128 -18.47 -3.76 0.47
C MET A 128 -17.81 -2.79 -0.50
N THR A 129 -17.02 -1.82 -0.03
CA THR A 129 -16.33 -0.89 -0.93
C THR A 129 -15.15 -1.57 -1.62
N PRO A 130 -15.14 -1.67 -2.96
CA PRO A 130 -14.01 -2.20 -3.70
C PRO A 130 -12.80 -1.25 -3.62
N VAL A 131 -11.61 -1.83 -3.58
CA VAL A 131 -10.35 -1.07 -3.62
C VAL A 131 -9.62 -1.43 -4.90
N GLU A 132 -9.43 -0.42 -5.75
CA GLU A 132 -8.74 -0.58 -7.03
C GLU A 132 -7.22 -0.53 -6.86
N THR A 133 -6.50 -1.12 -7.82
CA THR A 133 -5.05 -1.00 -7.89
C THR A 133 -4.64 0.47 -8.06
N PRO A 134 -3.60 0.95 -7.36
CA PRO A 134 -3.18 2.35 -7.45
C PRO A 134 -2.63 2.72 -8.84
N ASP A 135 -2.17 1.74 -9.63
CA ASP A 135 -1.64 1.99 -10.96
C ASP A 135 -2.73 1.94 -12.04
N PHE A 136 -3.24 3.13 -12.36
CA PHE A 136 -4.27 3.33 -13.38
C PHE A 136 -3.84 2.86 -14.78
N LEU A 137 -2.56 2.94 -15.12
CA LEU A 137 -2.06 2.56 -16.44
C LEU A 137 -2.07 1.04 -16.61
N TYR A 138 -1.69 0.32 -15.56
CA TYR A 138 -1.83 -1.14 -15.51
C TYR A 138 -3.30 -1.57 -15.52
N LYS A 139 -4.16 -0.90 -14.74
CA LYS A 139 -5.61 -1.16 -14.74
C LYS A 139 -6.18 -1.01 -16.15
N LEU A 140 -5.97 0.14 -16.78
CA LEU A 140 -6.51 0.43 -18.11
C LEU A 140 -6.00 -0.54 -19.18
N THR A 141 -4.74 -0.98 -19.08
CA THR A 141 -4.20 -1.99 -19.99
C THR A 141 -4.81 -3.38 -19.74
N SER A 142 -5.03 -3.74 -18.48
CA SER A 142 -5.67 -5.01 -18.11
C SER A 142 -7.14 -5.04 -18.55
N ASP A 143 -7.87 -3.94 -18.32
CA ASP A 143 -9.26 -3.76 -18.74
C ASP A 143 -9.39 -3.81 -20.27
N ALA A 144 -8.42 -3.26 -21.00
CA ALA A 144 -8.32 -3.36 -22.45
C ALA A 144 -8.19 -4.80 -22.94
N GLN A 145 -7.28 -5.56 -22.33
CA GLN A 145 -7.05 -6.97 -22.65
C GLN A 145 -8.26 -7.84 -22.32
N ASN A 146 -8.97 -7.51 -21.24
CA ASN A 146 -10.17 -8.20 -20.79
C ASN A 146 -11.45 -7.74 -21.51
N ASN A 147 -11.35 -6.86 -22.51
CA ASN A 147 -12.48 -6.27 -23.25
C ASN A 147 -13.50 -5.53 -22.36
N ILE A 148 -13.10 -5.08 -21.17
CA ILE A 148 -13.93 -4.28 -20.25
C ILE A 148 -13.96 -2.82 -20.73
N CYS A 149 -12.82 -2.32 -21.21
CA CYS A 149 -12.68 -0.96 -21.76
C CYS A 149 -12.07 -1.04 -23.15
N GLN A 150 -12.72 -0.48 -24.17
CA GLN A 150 -12.18 -0.53 -25.52
C GLN A 150 -11.26 0.68 -25.77
N LEU A 151 -9.97 0.41 -25.95
CA LEU A 151 -9.00 1.44 -26.35
C LEU A 151 -9.27 1.86 -27.80
N PRO A 152 -9.09 3.15 -28.13
CA PRO A 152 -9.09 3.60 -29.52
C PRO A 152 -8.06 2.82 -30.35
N SER A 153 -8.38 2.51 -31.60
CA SER A 153 -7.51 1.71 -32.48
C SER A 153 -6.15 2.35 -32.78
N ASN A 154 -6.03 3.67 -32.60
CA ASN A 154 -4.81 4.45 -32.75
C ASN A 154 -4.04 4.65 -31.44
N LEU A 155 -4.48 4.06 -30.33
CA LEU A 155 -3.84 4.18 -29.02
C LEU A 155 -3.21 2.83 -28.62
N ASN A 156 -1.89 2.81 -28.48
CA ASN A 156 -1.17 1.66 -27.92
C ASN A 156 -0.41 2.10 -26.67
N ILE A 157 -0.56 1.35 -25.57
CA ILE A 157 0.05 1.66 -24.28
C ILE A 157 1.25 0.75 -24.05
N GLN A 158 2.39 1.36 -23.80
CA GLN A 158 3.62 0.64 -23.46
C GLN A 158 3.78 0.65 -21.94
N LEU A 159 3.40 -0.46 -21.30
CA LEU A 159 3.58 -0.67 -19.85
C LEU A 159 5.05 -0.66 -19.47
N GLU A 160 5.86 -1.35 -20.26
CA GLU A 160 7.26 -1.57 -19.94
C GLU A 160 8.17 -0.58 -20.65
N PRO A 161 8.97 0.20 -19.91
CA PRO A 161 9.83 1.20 -20.52
C PRO A 161 10.90 0.50 -21.35
N VAL A 162 10.88 0.77 -22.66
CA VAL A 162 11.92 0.31 -23.58
C VAL A 162 13.15 1.19 -23.40
N ARG A 163 14.25 0.60 -22.93
CA ARG A 163 15.53 1.28 -22.79
C ARG A 163 16.38 1.07 -24.04
N TYR A 164 17.14 2.09 -24.42
CA TYR A 164 18.16 1.96 -25.45
C TYR A 164 19.20 0.89 -25.08
N ASN A 165 19.35 -0.10 -25.95
CA ASN A 165 20.44 -1.07 -25.92
C ASN A 165 21.10 -1.10 -27.31
N PRO A 166 22.38 -0.68 -27.45
CA PRO A 166 23.04 -0.61 -28.75
C PRO A 166 23.37 -1.98 -29.37
N ASN A 167 23.29 -3.05 -28.59
CA ASN A 167 23.49 -4.41 -29.09
C ASN A 167 22.20 -5.01 -29.67
N GLU A 168 21.05 -4.41 -29.34
CA GLU A 168 19.74 -4.85 -29.83
C GLU A 168 19.29 -3.87 -30.92
N ASP A 169 18.75 -4.39 -32.03
CA ASP A 169 18.18 -3.56 -33.10
C ASP A 169 16.74 -3.17 -32.76
N ASN A 170 16.55 -2.66 -31.54
CA ASN A 170 15.26 -2.24 -31.02
C ASN A 170 14.88 -0.83 -31.52
N PHE A 171 13.64 -0.42 -31.25
CA PHE A 171 12.99 0.81 -31.74
C PHE A 171 13.85 2.10 -31.68
N PHE A 172 14.77 2.23 -30.72
CA PHE A 172 15.65 3.39 -30.57
C PHE A 172 17.06 3.11 -31.13
N LYS A 173 17.44 3.81 -32.21
CA LYS A 173 18.79 3.72 -32.82
C LYS A 173 19.85 4.56 -32.10
N ALA A 174 19.43 5.62 -31.40
CA ALA A 174 20.30 6.52 -30.67
C ALA A 174 19.77 6.75 -29.25
N ASN A 175 20.68 6.98 -28.31
CA ASN A 175 20.33 7.43 -26.97
C ASN A 175 20.34 8.97 -26.89
N ALA A 176 19.66 9.53 -25.89
CA ALA A 176 19.66 10.97 -25.63
C ALA A 176 21.05 11.53 -25.25
N TYR A 177 22.01 10.66 -24.89
CA TYR A 177 23.36 11.04 -24.44
C TYR A 177 24.44 10.26 -25.22
N PRO A 178 24.75 10.65 -26.47
CA PRO A 178 25.72 9.95 -27.29
C PRO A 178 27.11 9.94 -26.62
N GLY A 179 27.80 8.80 -26.71
CA GLY A 179 29.12 8.60 -26.12
C GLY A 179 29.16 8.43 -24.60
N ARG A 180 28.02 8.49 -23.90
CA ARG A 180 27.94 8.17 -22.46
C ARG A 180 27.52 6.72 -22.22
N SER A 181 28.09 6.11 -21.18
CA SER A 181 27.73 4.76 -20.73
C SER A 181 26.39 4.77 -19.99
N THR A 182 25.51 3.80 -20.26
CA THR A 182 24.21 3.63 -19.62
C THR A 182 24.29 2.51 -18.58
N ILE A 183 24.76 2.87 -17.38
CA ILE A 183 24.94 1.91 -16.29
C ILE A 183 23.68 1.86 -15.43
N VAL A 184 23.15 0.65 -15.22
CA VAL A 184 22.02 0.41 -14.31
C VAL A 184 22.59 -0.07 -12.99
N SER A 185 22.39 0.71 -11.93
CA SER A 185 22.96 0.44 -10.59
C SER A 185 22.06 -0.41 -9.70
N ASN A 186 20.73 -0.26 -9.81
CA ASN A 186 19.78 -0.96 -8.95
C ASN A 186 19.66 -2.44 -9.32
N LEU A 187 19.70 -3.35 -8.35
CA LEU A 187 19.68 -4.81 -8.57
C LEU A 187 18.45 -5.27 -9.34
N ALA A 188 17.27 -4.77 -8.99
CA ALA A 188 16.02 -5.13 -9.67
C ALA A 188 16.03 -4.66 -11.14
N ALA A 189 16.47 -3.43 -11.37
CA ALA A 189 16.56 -2.87 -12.72
C ALA A 189 17.67 -3.55 -13.55
N ALA A 190 18.79 -3.94 -12.93
CA ALA A 190 19.91 -4.59 -13.59
C ALA A 190 19.55 -6.01 -14.10
N LYS A 191 18.63 -6.70 -13.43
CA LYS A 191 18.08 -7.98 -13.92
C LYS A 191 17.28 -7.81 -15.22
N LYS A 192 16.54 -6.72 -15.32
CA LYS A 192 15.63 -6.44 -16.44
C LYS A 192 16.32 -5.76 -17.62
N HIS A 193 17.25 -4.87 -17.34
CA HIS A 193 17.94 -4.07 -18.34
C HIS A 193 19.46 -4.21 -18.17
N PRO A 194 20.17 -4.75 -19.18
CA PRO A 194 21.62 -4.86 -19.11
C PRO A 194 22.27 -3.48 -19.13
N SER A 195 23.31 -3.31 -18.33
CA SER A 195 24.14 -2.11 -18.39
C SER A 195 24.97 -2.11 -19.67
N TYR A 196 25.04 -0.97 -20.35
CA TYR A 196 25.93 -0.81 -21.50
C TYR A 196 27.06 0.18 -21.19
N ARG A 197 28.30 -0.24 -21.47
CA ARG A 197 29.50 0.60 -21.33
C ARG A 197 30.03 0.97 -22.70
N VAL A 198 30.17 2.26 -22.94
CA VAL A 198 30.72 2.80 -24.18
C VAL A 198 32.23 2.55 -24.25
N SER A 199 32.70 2.08 -25.41
CA SER A 199 34.13 1.94 -25.70
C SER A 199 34.86 3.28 -25.53
N ARG A 200 36.13 3.26 -25.07
CA ARG A 200 36.91 4.49 -24.86
C ARG A 200 36.97 5.41 -26.09
N LEU A 201 37.05 4.83 -27.29
CA LEU A 201 37.12 5.56 -28.56
C LEU A 201 35.85 6.35 -28.89
N LYS A 202 34.68 5.85 -28.46
CA LYS A 202 33.38 6.48 -28.70
C LYS A 202 32.94 7.39 -27.54
N ARG A 203 33.77 7.53 -26.49
CA ARG A 203 33.42 8.33 -25.32
C ARG A 203 33.63 9.79 -25.64
N VAL A 204 32.56 10.57 -25.63
CA VAL A 204 32.64 12.03 -25.70
C VAL A 204 33.21 12.50 -24.36
N ARG A 205 34.39 13.14 -24.39
CA ARG A 205 34.87 13.95 -23.27
C ARG A 205 34.15 15.29 -23.36
N VAL A 206 33.51 15.69 -22.27
CA VAL A 206 33.05 17.06 -22.10
C VAL A 206 34.19 17.72 -21.34
N GLU A 207 34.91 18.61 -22.00
CA GLU A 207 35.97 19.37 -21.36
C GLU A 207 35.35 20.52 -20.56
N TYR A 208 36.09 21.09 -19.60
CA TYR A 208 35.58 22.18 -18.77
C TYR A 208 35.21 23.43 -19.60
N GLU A 209 35.83 23.59 -20.77
CA GLU A 209 35.59 24.69 -21.70
C GLU A 209 34.25 24.58 -22.47
N ASP A 210 33.57 23.43 -22.40
CA ASP A 210 32.31 23.16 -23.11
C ASP A 210 31.05 23.37 -22.23
N MET A 211 31.19 23.83 -20.97
CA MET A 211 30.11 24.12 -20.01
C MET A 211 29.90 25.62 -19.82
#